data_AF-A0A563BES8-F1
#
_entry.id   AF-A0A563BES8-F1
#
_cell.length_a   1.000
_cell.length_b   1.000
_cell.length_c   1.000
_cell.angle_alpha   90.00
_cell.angle_beta   90.00
_cell.angle_gamma   90.00
#
_symmetry.space_group_name_H-M   'P 1'
#
loop_
_entity.id
_entity.type
_entity.pdbx_description
1 polymer ?
#
loop_
_entity_poly.entity_id
_entity_poly.type
_entity_poly.pdbx_seq_one_letter_code
_entity_poly.pdbx_strand_id
1 'polypeptide(L)'
;MRNQDIKNKKGFTIIEVVLVLGIAGLIFLMVFIALPALARNRRDTQRVSDISRLATAITNYQSNNSGAIPSDKYGNYVSGHAEVDQNITRTLNHQSWAYFYDSYLLISAEAKDKFVDPDGDPYSLSISSCREATSYDASTKICNNGQRSKSTWVEQSEGRPNGIEDVTAGNPYEQTGSKGHTISIVTNATCEGEDAVHASGSRKVAILYKKEGGGSICNAI
;
A
#
# COMPACT_ATOMS: atom_id res chain seq x y z
N MET A 1 -19.10 -8.83 80.19
CA MET A 1 -18.06 -9.65 79.54
C MET A 1 -18.33 -9.63 78.05
N ARG A 2 -17.45 -9.01 77.25
CA ARG A 2 -17.62 -8.89 75.78
C ARG A 2 -16.81 -10.01 75.14
N ASN A 3 -17.48 -11.01 74.57
CA ASN A 3 -16.83 -11.99 73.70
C ASN A 3 -16.38 -11.27 72.42
N GLN A 4 -15.07 -11.24 72.17
CA GLN A 4 -14.54 -10.90 70.87
C GLN A 4 -14.40 -12.20 70.06
N ASP A 5 -15.26 -12.35 69.04
CA ASP A 5 -15.08 -13.37 68.01
C ASP A 5 -13.80 -13.07 67.22
N ILE A 6 -12.72 -13.82 67.51
CA ILE A 6 -11.50 -13.79 66.71
C ILE A 6 -11.82 -14.48 65.38
N LYS A 7 -12.27 -13.70 64.40
CA LYS A 7 -12.37 -14.15 63.00
C LYS A 7 -10.96 -14.52 62.52
N ASN A 8 -10.69 -15.82 62.38
CA ASN A 8 -9.48 -16.33 61.74
C ASN A 8 -9.35 -15.73 60.34
N LYS A 9 -8.47 -14.73 60.18
CA LYS A 9 -8.12 -14.20 58.86
C LYS A 9 -7.25 -15.26 58.17
N LYS A 10 -7.83 -15.98 57.21
CA LYS A 10 -7.05 -16.87 56.34
C LYS A 10 -6.06 -16.00 55.56
N GLY A 11 -4.77 -16.17 55.84
CA GLY A 11 -3.70 -15.51 55.09
C GLY A 11 -3.61 -16.07 53.68
N PHE A 12 -3.35 -15.20 52.70
CA PHE A 12 -3.10 -15.60 51.31
C PHE A 12 -1.77 -16.36 51.23
N THR A 13 -1.74 -17.51 50.56
CA THR A 13 -0.53 -18.34 50.51
C THR A 13 0.40 -17.89 49.40
N ILE A 14 1.72 -18.00 49.60
CA ILE A 14 2.71 -17.66 48.57
C ILE A 14 2.52 -18.50 47.30
N ILE A 15 2.15 -19.78 47.46
CA ILE A 15 1.89 -20.67 46.33
C ILE A 15 0.71 -20.19 45.46
N GLU A 16 -0.32 -19.62 46.08
CA GLU A 16 -1.48 -19.06 45.38
C GLU A 16 -1.10 -17.79 44.60
N VAL A 17 -0.23 -16.94 45.15
CA VAL A 17 0.34 -15.79 44.43
C VAL A 17 1.13 -16.28 43.20
N VAL A 18 2.02 -17.25 43.38
CA VAL A 18 2.92 -17.72 42.33
C VAL A 18 2.14 -18.40 41.19
N LEU A 19 1.10 -19.17 41.52
CA LEU A 19 0.25 -19.81 40.52
C LEU A 19 -0.49 -18.77 39.67
N VAL A 20 -1.04 -17.72 40.30
CA VAL A 20 -1.71 -16.63 39.59
C VAL A 20 -0.72 -15.87 38.71
N LEU A 21 0.47 -15.57 39.21
CA LEU A 21 1.52 -14.89 38.43
C LEU A 21 1.99 -15.75 37.25
N GLY A 22 2.07 -17.08 37.41
CA GLY A 22 2.42 -18.00 36.33
C GLY A 22 1.39 -17.99 35.19
N ILE A 23 0.10 -18.08 35.52
CA ILE A 23 -0.98 -18.02 34.52
C ILE A 23 -1.05 -16.63 33.88
N ALA A 24 -0.95 -15.56 34.66
CA ALA A 24 -0.94 -14.19 34.16
C ALA A 24 0.23 -13.96 33.18
N GLY A 25 1.43 -14.42 33.54
CA GLY A 25 2.61 -14.33 32.67
C GLY A 25 2.43 -15.06 31.33
N LEU A 26 1.84 -16.26 31.33
CA LEU A 26 1.54 -17.01 30.10
C LEU A 26 0.51 -16.28 29.22
N ILE A 27 -0.55 -15.73 29.81
CA ILE A 27 -1.55 -14.97 29.07
C ILE A 27 -0.92 -13.71 28.46
N PHE A 28 -0.15 -12.95 29.25
CA PHE A 28 0.52 -11.74 28.76
C PHE A 28 1.44 -12.05 27.57
N LEU A 29 2.19 -13.16 27.60
CA LEU A 29 3.03 -13.58 26.49
C LEU A 29 2.21 -13.77 25.20
N MET A 30 1.09 -14.49 25.26
CA MET A 30 0.23 -14.69 24.09
C MET A 30 -0.35 -13.37 23.57
N VAL A 31 -0.79 -12.48 24.46
CA VAL A 31 -1.35 -11.17 24.10
C VAL A 31 -0.32 -10.29 23.38
N PHE A 32 0.93 -10.24 23.87
CA PHE A 32 1.97 -9.43 23.25
C PHE A 32 2.41 -9.92 21.87
N ILE A 33 2.28 -11.21 21.58
CA ILE A 33 2.55 -11.75 20.24
C ILE A 33 1.34 -11.54 19.31
N ALA A 34 0.12 -11.77 19.82
CA ALA A 34 -1.09 -11.79 19.01
C ALA A 34 -1.56 -10.39 18.57
N LEU A 35 -1.51 -9.38 19.46
CA LEU A 35 -2.03 -8.04 19.14
C LEU A 35 -1.28 -7.33 18.00
N PRO A 36 0.08 -7.31 17.98
CA PRO A 36 0.81 -6.71 16.87
C PRO A 36 0.55 -7.43 15.54
N ALA A 37 0.45 -8.77 15.57
CA ALA A 37 0.14 -9.55 14.38
C ALA A 37 -1.26 -9.23 13.83
N LEU A 38 -2.27 -9.11 14.71
CA LEU A 38 -3.62 -8.73 14.31
C LEU A 38 -3.69 -7.31 13.72
N ALA A 39 -2.96 -6.36 14.31
CA ALA A 39 -2.90 -4.99 13.80
C ALA A 39 -2.33 -4.95 12.38
N ARG A 40 -1.23 -5.68 12.12
CA ARG A 40 -0.65 -5.83 10.78
C ARG A 40 -1.63 -6.42 9.78
N ASN A 41 -2.31 -7.50 10.15
CA ASN A 41 -3.29 -8.15 9.27
C ASN A 41 -4.45 -7.22 8.91
N ARG A 42 -4.90 -6.37 9.85
CA ARG A 42 -5.92 -5.35 9.58
C ARG A 42 -5.42 -4.31 8.59
N ARG A 43 -4.20 -3.78 8.78
CA ARG A 43 -3.58 -2.82 7.84
C ARG A 43 -3.42 -3.42 6.45
N ASP A 44 -2.93 -4.65 6.34
CA ASP A 44 -2.79 -5.33 5.05
C ASP A 44 -4.14 -5.58 4.37
N THR A 45 -5.19 -5.89 5.13
CA THR A 45 -6.56 -5.99 4.59
C THR A 45 -7.04 -4.65 4.03
N GLN A 46 -6.76 -3.55 4.74
CA GLN A 46 -7.09 -2.21 4.27
C GLN A 46 -6.30 -1.86 2.99
N ARG A 47 -4.99 -2.13 2.95
CA ARG A 47 -4.16 -1.95 1.75
C ARG A 47 -4.70 -2.71 0.54
N VAL A 48 -5.16 -3.96 0.72
CA VAL A 48 -5.82 -4.72 -0.36
C VAL A 48 -7.07 -4.00 -0.88
N SER A 49 -7.89 -3.46 0.03
CA SER A 49 -9.05 -2.64 -0.34
C SER A 49 -8.65 -1.38 -1.09
N ASP A 50 -7.58 -0.70 -0.67
CA ASP A 50 -7.08 0.52 -1.32
C ASP A 50 -6.54 0.23 -2.73
N ILE A 51 -5.80 -0.87 -2.91
CA ILE A 51 -5.37 -1.32 -4.24
C ILE A 51 -6.57 -1.67 -5.14
N SER A 52 -7.64 -2.27 -4.58
CA SER A 52 -8.88 -2.52 -5.33
C SER A 52 -9.60 -1.23 -5.72
N ARG A 53 -9.61 -0.22 -4.84
CA ARG A 53 -10.12 1.12 -5.14
C ARG A 53 -9.32 1.78 -6.27
N LEU A 54 -7.99 1.68 -6.26
CA LEU A 54 -7.14 2.17 -7.34
C LEU A 54 -7.46 1.48 -8.67
N ALA A 55 -7.59 0.15 -8.68
CA ALA A 55 -7.98 -0.61 -9.87
C ALA A 55 -9.32 -0.11 -10.44
N THR A 56 -10.32 0.06 -9.58
CA THR A 56 -11.63 0.59 -9.95
C THR A 56 -11.53 2.01 -10.52
N ALA A 57 -10.70 2.87 -9.91
CA ALA A 57 -10.48 4.21 -10.40
C ALA A 57 -9.85 4.21 -11.81
N ILE A 58 -8.88 3.33 -12.08
CA ILE A 58 -8.30 3.21 -13.43
C ILE A 58 -9.36 2.71 -14.42
N THR A 59 -10.19 1.74 -14.05
CA THR A 59 -11.31 1.29 -14.90
C THR A 59 -12.30 2.43 -15.20
N ASN A 60 -12.61 3.27 -14.21
CA ASN A 60 -13.45 4.46 -14.41
C ASN A 60 -12.80 5.47 -15.34
N TYR A 61 -11.49 5.71 -15.18
CA TYR A 61 -10.71 6.53 -16.10
C TYR A 61 -10.77 5.97 -17.52
N GLN A 62 -10.56 4.66 -17.70
CA GLN A 62 -10.66 4.01 -19.00
C GLN A 62 -12.06 4.20 -19.61
N SER A 63 -13.13 4.01 -18.83
CA SER A 63 -14.50 4.23 -19.29
C SER A 63 -14.71 5.65 -19.83
N ASN A 64 -14.20 6.65 -19.10
CA ASN A 64 -14.30 8.07 -19.46
C ASN A 64 -13.35 8.49 -20.60
N ASN A 65 -12.34 7.68 -20.92
CA ASN A 65 -11.29 8.02 -21.89
C ASN A 65 -11.17 6.99 -23.02
N SER A 66 -12.30 6.43 -23.48
CA SER A 66 -12.35 5.49 -24.63
C SER A 66 -11.45 4.25 -24.48
N GLY A 67 -11.29 3.79 -23.25
CA GLY A 67 -10.44 2.66 -22.86
C GLY A 67 -8.96 3.00 -22.72
N ALA A 68 -8.54 4.25 -22.89
CA ALA A 68 -7.16 4.64 -22.67
C ALA A 68 -6.82 4.60 -21.17
N ILE A 69 -5.59 4.19 -20.86
CA ILE A 69 -5.00 4.40 -19.52
C ILE A 69 -4.27 5.75 -19.50
N PRO A 70 -3.98 6.31 -18.31
CA PRO A 70 -3.08 7.45 -18.24
C PRO A 70 -1.71 7.11 -18.85
N SER A 71 -1.13 8.07 -19.55
CA SER A 71 0.12 7.95 -20.28
C SER A 71 1.32 8.25 -19.38
N ASP A 72 2.31 7.36 -19.47
CA ASP A 72 3.65 7.50 -18.89
C ASP A 72 4.50 8.61 -19.54
N LYS A 73 4.08 9.14 -20.70
CA LYS A 73 4.75 10.27 -21.38
C LYS A 73 4.83 11.54 -20.53
N TYR A 74 3.87 11.73 -19.61
CA TYR A 74 3.74 12.95 -18.81
C TYR A 74 4.25 12.77 -17.37
N GLY A 75 5.14 11.80 -17.17
CA GLY A 75 5.71 11.47 -15.86
C GLY A 75 5.48 10.00 -15.50
N ASN A 76 6.49 9.42 -14.88
CA ASN A 76 6.52 8.04 -14.42
C ASN A 76 6.40 7.92 -12.89
N TYR A 77 6.15 9.03 -12.20
CA TYR A 77 6.01 9.08 -10.75
C TYR A 77 5.00 10.15 -10.33
N VAL A 78 4.20 9.85 -9.30
CA VAL A 78 3.28 10.79 -8.66
C VAL A 78 3.50 10.70 -7.16
N SER A 79 3.93 11.80 -6.55
CA SER A 79 4.08 11.88 -5.10
C SER A 79 2.72 11.84 -4.43
N GLY A 80 2.61 11.07 -3.35
CA GLY A 80 1.38 10.94 -2.60
C GLY A 80 0.98 12.25 -1.95
N HIS A 81 -0.30 12.59 -2.02
CA HIS A 81 -0.85 13.76 -1.34
C HIS A 81 -2.33 13.55 -1.03
N ALA A 82 -2.83 14.27 -0.02
CA ALA A 82 -4.17 14.05 0.53
C ALA A 82 -5.21 15.07 0.03
N GLU A 83 -4.78 16.10 -0.69
CA GLU A 83 -5.63 17.21 -1.14
C GLU A 83 -5.34 17.51 -2.60
N VAL A 84 -6.40 17.67 -3.40
CA VAL A 84 -6.29 17.99 -4.83
C VAL A 84 -5.48 19.26 -5.03
N ASP A 85 -4.46 19.19 -5.86
CA ASP A 85 -3.75 20.39 -6.31
C ASP A 85 -4.46 20.93 -7.56
N GLN A 86 -5.08 22.10 -7.39
CA GLN A 86 -5.86 22.73 -8.46
C GLN A 86 -5.01 23.10 -9.68
N ASN A 87 -3.69 23.20 -9.54
CA ASN A 87 -2.82 23.43 -10.69
C ASN A 87 -2.70 22.17 -11.54
N ILE A 88 -2.72 20.98 -10.94
CA ILE A 88 -2.67 19.69 -11.67
C ILE A 88 -3.86 19.59 -12.60
N THR A 89 -5.04 19.75 -12.03
CA THR A 89 -6.31 19.55 -12.72
C THR A 89 -6.56 20.61 -13.79
N ARG A 90 -5.93 21.79 -13.70
CA ARG A 90 -6.12 22.90 -14.64
C ARG A 90 -5.03 23.06 -15.69
N THR A 91 -3.79 22.68 -15.38
CA THR A 91 -2.62 23.03 -16.21
C THR A 91 -1.95 21.83 -16.84
N LEU A 92 -2.19 20.62 -16.33
CA LEU A 92 -1.61 19.41 -16.91
C LEU A 92 -2.50 18.69 -17.91
N ASN A 93 -1.83 17.86 -18.70
CA ASN A 93 -2.48 16.97 -19.61
C ASN A 93 -3.42 16.02 -18.84
N HIS A 94 -4.69 15.99 -19.22
CA HIS A 94 -5.70 15.09 -18.66
C HIS A 94 -5.35 13.60 -18.82
N GLN A 95 -4.38 13.30 -19.69
CA GLN A 95 -3.82 11.95 -19.89
C GLN A 95 -2.71 11.60 -18.90
N SER A 96 -2.26 12.50 -18.03
CA SER A 96 -1.17 12.22 -17.09
C SER A 96 -1.63 11.37 -15.90
N TRP A 97 -0.72 10.58 -15.34
CA TRP A 97 -0.97 9.85 -14.08
C TRP A 97 -1.24 10.78 -12.89
N ALA A 98 -0.71 12.00 -12.92
CA ALA A 98 -1.00 12.98 -11.89
C ALA A 98 -2.42 13.53 -11.98
N TYR A 99 -2.90 13.88 -13.17
CA TYR A 99 -4.31 14.25 -13.35
C TYR A 99 -5.25 13.13 -12.91
N PHE A 100 -4.90 11.88 -13.25
CA PHE A 100 -5.63 10.70 -12.78
C PHE A 100 -5.68 10.62 -11.25
N TYR A 101 -4.54 10.80 -10.58
CA TYR A 101 -4.46 10.75 -9.12
C TYR A 101 -5.45 11.74 -8.47
N ASP A 102 -5.39 13.01 -8.85
CA ASP A 102 -6.24 14.05 -8.29
C ASP A 102 -7.71 13.88 -8.65
N SER A 103 -7.99 13.59 -9.92
CA SER A 103 -9.36 13.62 -10.43
C SER A 103 -10.13 12.33 -10.15
N TYR A 104 -9.44 11.21 -9.90
CA TYR A 104 -10.06 9.89 -9.75
C TYR A 104 -9.76 9.20 -8.41
N LEU A 105 -8.69 9.54 -7.71
CA LEU A 105 -8.40 8.94 -6.39
C LEU A 105 -8.80 9.84 -5.23
N LEU A 106 -8.64 11.17 -5.38
CA LEU A 106 -8.96 12.16 -4.35
C LEU A 106 -10.42 12.65 -4.46
N ILE A 107 -11.36 11.71 -4.42
CA ILE A 107 -12.78 11.94 -4.72
C ILE A 107 -13.51 12.74 -3.62
N SER A 108 -13.01 12.77 -2.38
CA SER A 108 -13.61 13.56 -1.30
C SER A 108 -12.57 14.20 -0.37
N ALA A 109 -12.93 15.37 0.16
CA ALA A 109 -12.13 16.10 1.16
C ALA A 109 -12.31 15.54 2.59
N GLU A 110 -13.20 14.56 2.78
CA GLU A 110 -13.46 13.99 4.09
C GLU A 110 -12.34 13.03 4.49
N ALA A 111 -11.87 13.15 5.74
CA ALA A 111 -10.70 12.42 6.23
C ALA A 111 -10.81 10.88 6.13
N LYS A 112 -12.02 10.32 6.09
CA LYS A 112 -12.27 8.87 6.07
C LYS A 112 -12.11 8.22 4.70
N ASP A 113 -12.18 9.00 3.63
CA ASP A 113 -12.10 8.51 2.25
C ASP A 113 -10.79 8.93 1.56
N LYS A 114 -9.83 9.47 2.31
CA LYS A 114 -8.52 9.83 1.79
C LYS A 114 -7.78 8.58 1.30
N PHE A 115 -7.09 8.70 0.17
CA PHE A 115 -6.30 7.63 -0.41
C PHE A 115 -4.92 7.58 0.28
N VAL A 116 -4.93 7.13 1.53
CA VAL A 116 -3.76 7.11 2.43
C VAL A 116 -3.54 5.70 2.97
N ASP A 117 -2.27 5.37 3.24
CA ASP A 117 -1.92 4.12 3.89
C ASP A 117 -2.46 4.09 5.33
N PRO A 118 -2.76 2.90 5.89
CA PRO A 118 -3.10 2.77 7.31
C PRO A 118 -2.10 3.42 8.29
N ASP A 119 -0.85 3.63 7.88
CA ASP A 119 0.17 4.34 8.67
C ASP A 119 -0.02 5.87 8.65
N GLY A 120 -0.89 6.39 7.78
CA GLY A 120 -1.33 7.79 7.72
C GLY A 120 -0.78 8.57 6.53
N ASP A 121 0.28 8.08 5.90
CA ASP A 121 0.91 8.73 4.76
C ASP A 121 0.20 8.43 3.44
N PRO A 122 0.03 9.41 2.54
CA PRO A 122 -0.57 9.19 1.24
C PRO A 122 0.21 8.20 0.36
N TYR A 123 -0.52 7.40 -0.41
CA TYR A 123 0.09 6.51 -1.39
C TYR A 123 0.72 7.31 -2.54
N SER A 124 1.98 7.03 -2.87
CA SER A 124 2.59 7.51 -4.12
C SER A 124 2.40 6.50 -5.24
N LEU A 125 2.51 6.92 -6.51
CA LEU A 125 2.47 6.02 -7.67
C LEU A 125 3.82 6.02 -8.40
N SER A 126 4.29 4.84 -8.80
CA SER A 126 5.41 4.67 -9.72
C SER A 126 4.95 3.87 -10.93
N ILE A 127 5.27 4.37 -12.12
CA ILE A 127 4.78 3.83 -13.38
C ILE A 127 5.98 3.27 -14.16
N SER A 128 5.86 2.00 -14.55
CA SER A 128 6.79 1.35 -15.47
C SER A 128 6.03 0.75 -16.65
N SER A 129 6.76 0.43 -17.72
CA SER A 129 6.21 -0.28 -18.87
C SER A 129 6.84 -1.65 -19.01
N CYS A 130 6.01 -2.64 -19.29
CA CYS A 130 6.39 -4.00 -19.59
C CYS A 130 6.04 -4.32 -21.05
N ARG A 131 6.36 -3.39 -21.96
CA ARG A 131 5.96 -3.45 -23.38
C ARG A 131 7.05 -3.97 -24.29
N GLU A 132 8.25 -3.44 -24.14
CA GLU A 132 9.39 -3.72 -25.03
C GLU A 132 10.00 -5.08 -24.70
N ALA A 133 10.62 -5.75 -25.67
CA ALA A 133 11.21 -7.07 -25.44
C ALA A 133 12.32 -7.07 -24.36
N THR A 134 12.93 -5.91 -24.09
CA THR A 134 13.93 -5.68 -23.04
C THR A 134 13.32 -5.39 -21.66
N SER A 135 12.01 -5.13 -21.59
CA SER A 135 11.31 -4.75 -20.35
C SER A 135 10.83 -5.95 -19.53
N TYR A 136 10.99 -7.18 -20.03
CA TYR A 136 10.65 -8.41 -19.35
C TYR A 136 11.63 -9.53 -19.68
N ASP A 137 11.69 -10.56 -18.84
CA ASP A 137 12.45 -11.77 -19.09
C ASP A 137 11.82 -12.57 -20.24
N ALA A 138 12.63 -12.92 -21.25
CA ALA A 138 12.12 -13.52 -22.49
C ALA A 138 11.47 -14.90 -22.28
N SER A 139 11.88 -15.64 -21.24
CA SER A 139 11.41 -17.00 -20.94
C SER A 139 10.16 -16.97 -20.07
N THR A 140 10.24 -16.30 -18.93
CA THR A 140 9.19 -16.25 -17.89
C THR A 140 8.15 -15.16 -18.13
N LYS A 141 8.44 -14.19 -19.01
CA LYS A 141 7.63 -12.99 -19.24
C LYS A 141 7.50 -12.07 -18.05
N ILE A 142 8.17 -12.33 -16.93
CA ILE A 142 8.17 -11.47 -15.75
C ILE A 142 8.78 -10.11 -16.11
N CYS A 143 8.06 -9.04 -15.79
CA CYS A 143 8.52 -7.68 -16.02
C CYS A 143 9.76 -7.36 -15.18
N ASN A 144 10.75 -6.72 -15.77
CA ASN A 144 12.01 -6.42 -15.08
C ASN A 144 11.83 -5.31 -14.03
N ASN A 145 10.92 -4.37 -14.28
CA ASN A 145 10.66 -3.20 -13.44
C ASN A 145 9.25 -3.24 -12.82
N GLY A 146 9.13 -2.72 -11.60
CA GLY A 146 7.83 -2.60 -10.92
C GLY A 146 7.41 -3.82 -10.10
N GLN A 147 8.28 -4.83 -9.99
CA GLN A 147 8.01 -6.00 -9.14
C GLN A 147 8.06 -5.65 -7.66
N ARG A 148 7.18 -6.29 -6.88
CA ARG A 148 7.14 -6.15 -5.42
C ARG A 148 7.53 -7.39 -4.65
N SER A 149 7.48 -8.55 -5.31
CA SER A 149 7.92 -9.83 -4.75
C SER A 149 9.31 -9.74 -4.12
N LYS A 150 10.25 -9.03 -4.76
CA LYS A 150 11.65 -8.87 -4.33
C LYS A 150 11.92 -7.67 -3.42
N SER A 151 10.96 -6.75 -3.24
CA SER A 151 11.10 -5.59 -2.35
C SER A 151 10.70 -5.93 -0.91
N THR A 152 11.26 -5.21 0.06
CA THR A 152 10.78 -5.20 1.45
C THR A 152 9.70 -4.14 1.65
N TRP A 153 8.90 -4.31 2.71
CA TRP A 153 7.89 -3.31 3.09
C TRP A 153 8.54 -1.96 3.41
N VAL A 154 9.67 -1.98 4.12
CA VAL A 154 10.41 -0.78 4.55
C VAL A 154 10.91 0.01 3.33
N GLU A 155 11.52 -0.67 2.35
CA GLU A 155 11.98 -0.02 1.11
C GLU A 155 10.82 0.63 0.31
N GLN A 156 9.61 0.06 0.36
CA GLN A 156 8.44 0.63 -0.31
C GLN A 156 7.80 1.79 0.48
N SER A 157 7.79 1.69 1.81
CA SER A 157 7.15 2.66 2.71
C SER A 157 8.02 3.89 2.90
N GLU A 158 9.33 3.72 3.09
CA GLU A 158 10.29 4.81 3.30
C GLU A 158 10.97 5.29 2.00
N GLY A 159 11.07 4.39 1.01
CA GLY A 159 11.90 4.59 -0.17
C GLY A 159 11.13 4.81 -1.46
N ARG A 160 11.89 5.21 -2.49
CA ARG A 160 11.48 5.14 -3.89
C ARG A 160 11.73 3.71 -4.38
N PRO A 161 10.68 2.92 -4.63
CA PRO A 161 10.90 1.58 -5.14
C PRO A 161 11.43 1.62 -6.57
N ASN A 162 12.33 0.69 -6.86
CA ASN A 162 13.05 0.50 -8.14
C ASN A 162 14.31 1.35 -8.36
N GLY A 163 14.92 1.97 -7.34
CA GLY A 163 16.19 2.68 -7.54
C GLY A 163 16.09 3.81 -8.57
N ILE A 164 14.89 4.39 -8.72
CA ILE A 164 14.66 5.54 -9.59
C ILE A 164 15.26 6.76 -8.88
N GLU A 165 16.56 6.98 -9.09
CA GLU A 165 17.22 8.27 -8.86
C GLU A 165 16.77 9.30 -9.90
N ASP A 166 16.38 8.84 -11.09
CA ASP A 166 15.85 9.64 -12.19
C ASP A 166 14.32 9.76 -12.09
N VAL A 167 13.85 10.59 -11.17
CA VAL A 167 12.68 11.35 -11.54
C VAL A 167 13.21 12.51 -12.37
N THR A 168 12.83 12.52 -13.63
CA THR A 168 13.30 13.49 -14.60
C THR A 168 13.10 14.89 -14.02
N ALA A 169 14.17 15.68 -13.94
CA ALA A 169 14.09 17.10 -13.66
C ALA A 169 13.00 17.71 -14.55
N GLY A 170 11.87 18.11 -13.96
CA GLY A 170 10.69 18.59 -14.69
C GLY A 170 9.36 17.87 -14.39
N ASN A 171 9.30 16.86 -13.52
CA ASN A 171 8.02 16.35 -13.02
C ASN A 171 7.44 17.31 -11.96
N PRO A 172 6.34 18.04 -12.23
CA PRO A 172 5.84 19.09 -11.35
C PRO A 172 5.38 18.61 -9.96
N TYR A 173 5.17 17.31 -9.72
CA TYR A 173 4.67 16.78 -8.42
C TYR A 173 5.70 16.13 -7.54
N GLU A 174 6.88 15.89 -8.07
CA GLU A 174 7.91 15.19 -7.33
C GLU A 174 8.37 15.97 -6.08
N GLN A 175 8.14 17.28 -6.06
CA GLN A 175 8.66 18.19 -5.02
C GLN A 175 7.62 18.62 -3.98
N THR A 176 6.32 18.46 -4.22
CA THR A 176 5.26 18.98 -3.33
C THR A 176 4.56 17.93 -2.46
N GLY A 177 4.61 16.64 -2.84
CA GLY A 177 3.95 15.54 -2.11
C GLY A 177 4.87 14.73 -1.18
N SER A 178 4.26 13.86 -0.37
CA SER A 178 4.96 12.87 0.44
C SER A 178 5.53 11.75 -0.44
N LYS A 179 6.71 11.27 -0.07
CA LYS A 179 7.37 10.13 -0.73
C LYS A 179 7.24 8.92 0.17
N GLY A 180 7.04 7.76 -0.45
CA GLY A 180 6.83 6.52 0.29
C GLY A 180 5.50 5.90 -0.03
N HIS A 181 5.20 4.79 0.65
CA HIS A 181 4.06 3.91 0.39
C HIS A 181 3.76 3.77 -1.10
N THR A 182 4.80 3.59 -1.91
CA THR A 182 4.65 3.76 -3.36
C THR A 182 4.03 2.52 -3.97
N ILE A 183 2.90 2.66 -4.66
CA ILE A 183 2.25 1.64 -5.46
C ILE A 183 2.95 1.54 -6.82
N SER A 184 3.28 0.32 -7.25
CA SER A 184 3.83 0.09 -8.59
C SER A 184 2.69 -0.15 -9.58
N ILE A 185 2.71 0.56 -10.68
CA ILE A 185 1.79 0.43 -11.80
C ILE A 185 2.63 0.02 -13.01
N VAL A 186 2.43 -1.21 -13.47
CA VAL A 186 3.13 -1.76 -14.62
C VAL A 186 2.17 -1.82 -15.79
N THR A 187 2.38 -0.95 -16.77
CA THR A 187 1.60 -0.94 -18.02
C THR A 187 2.05 -2.09 -18.93
N ASN A 188 1.15 -2.54 -19.82
CA ASN A 188 1.39 -3.71 -20.67
C ASN A 188 1.67 -5.00 -19.88
N ALA A 189 1.07 -5.12 -18.69
CA ALA A 189 1.27 -6.28 -17.83
C ALA A 189 -0.06 -6.83 -17.29
N THR A 190 -0.02 -8.10 -16.90
CA THR A 190 -1.03 -8.79 -16.09
C THR A 190 -0.35 -9.38 -14.86
N CYS A 191 -1.12 -9.92 -13.93
CA CYS A 191 -0.58 -10.59 -12.74
C CYS A 191 -0.50 -12.10 -12.95
N GLU A 192 0.63 -12.69 -12.57
CA GLU A 192 0.80 -14.13 -12.37
C GLU A 192 1.29 -14.36 -10.94
N GLY A 193 0.38 -14.76 -10.05
CA GLY A 193 0.66 -14.80 -8.62
C GLY A 193 0.93 -13.40 -8.06
N GLU A 194 2.13 -13.20 -7.52
CA GLU A 194 2.57 -11.91 -6.97
C GLU A 194 3.34 -11.03 -7.96
N ASP A 195 3.66 -11.56 -9.14
CA ASP A 195 4.53 -10.91 -10.11
C ASP A 195 3.73 -10.32 -11.28
N ALA A 196 4.22 -9.20 -11.80
CA ALA A 196 3.76 -8.64 -13.06
C ALA A 196 4.41 -9.38 -14.23
N VAL A 197 3.62 -9.84 -15.19
CA VAL A 197 4.11 -10.49 -16.40
C VAL A 197 3.60 -9.76 -17.64
N HIS A 198 4.40 -9.75 -18.70
CA HIS A 198 4.07 -9.09 -19.96
C HIS A 198 2.72 -9.56 -20.50
N ALA A 199 1.93 -8.59 -20.96
CA ALA A 199 0.67 -8.85 -21.62
C ALA A 199 0.54 -8.00 -22.89
N SER A 200 0.07 -8.65 -23.98
CA SER A 200 -0.31 -7.96 -25.19
C SER A 200 -1.58 -7.13 -24.96
N GLY A 201 -1.44 -5.81 -25.06
CA GLY A 201 -2.53 -4.84 -24.87
C GLY A 201 -2.06 -3.56 -24.17
N SER A 202 -2.19 -2.41 -24.84
CA SER A 202 -1.79 -1.10 -24.31
C SER A 202 -2.65 -0.59 -23.15
N ARG A 203 -3.76 -1.27 -22.85
CA ARG A 203 -4.72 -0.91 -21.79
C ARG A 203 -4.55 -1.75 -20.53
N LYS A 204 -3.75 -2.82 -20.60
CA LYS A 204 -3.56 -3.74 -19.50
C LYS A 204 -2.59 -3.16 -18.49
N VAL A 205 -2.96 -3.25 -17.22
CA VAL A 205 -2.18 -2.71 -16.12
C VAL A 205 -2.14 -3.72 -14.99
N ALA A 206 -0.94 -4.00 -14.49
CA ALA A 206 -0.74 -4.70 -13.24
C ALA A 206 -0.38 -3.70 -12.14
N ILE A 207 -1.08 -3.79 -11.00
CA ILE A 207 -0.91 -2.92 -9.85
C ILE A 207 -0.31 -3.76 -8.73
N LEU A 208 0.85 -3.37 -8.24
CA LEU A 208 1.60 -4.13 -7.27
C LEU A 208 1.90 -3.32 -6.01
N TYR A 209 1.76 -4.00 -4.87
CA TYR A 209 2.05 -3.43 -3.56
C TYR A 209 2.58 -4.49 -2.59
N LYS A 210 3.70 -4.23 -1.92
CA LYS A 210 4.22 -5.11 -0.86
C LYS A 210 3.32 -5.07 0.36
N LYS A 211 3.05 -6.19 1.02
CA LYS A 211 2.36 -6.24 2.32
C LYS A 211 3.35 -6.22 3.48
N GLU A 212 2.95 -5.67 4.62
CA GLU A 212 3.78 -5.63 5.82
C GLU A 212 3.97 -7.03 6.43
N GLY A 213 2.92 -7.86 6.41
CA GLY A 213 2.97 -9.25 6.86
C GLY A 213 3.70 -10.21 5.91
N GLY A 214 4.22 -9.72 4.79
CA GLY A 214 4.90 -10.52 3.77
C GLY A 214 4.02 -10.86 2.55
N GLY A 215 4.70 -11.22 1.46
CA GLY A 215 4.09 -11.34 0.13
C GLY A 215 3.73 -9.99 -0.48
N SER A 216 3.13 -10.03 -1.64
CA SER A 216 2.81 -8.86 -2.47
C SER A 216 1.44 -9.01 -3.09
N ILE A 217 0.71 -7.90 -3.14
CA ILE A 217 -0.54 -7.77 -3.86
C ILE A 217 -0.16 -7.57 -5.33
N CYS A 218 -0.77 -8.32 -6.23
CA CYS A 218 -0.80 -8.03 -7.65
C CYS A 218 -2.26 -8.05 -8.10
N ASN A 219 -2.76 -6.92 -8.60
CA ASN A 219 -4.10 -6.79 -9.16
C ASN A 219 -4.01 -6.32 -10.61
N ALA A 220 -4.64 -7.02 -11.54
CA ALA A 220 -4.60 -6.69 -12.96
C ALA A 220 -5.97 -6.23 -13.47
N ILE A 221 -5.96 -5.30 -14.42
CA ILE A 221 -7.13 -4.77 -15.13
C ILE A 221 -6.93 -4.78 -16.64
#